data_AF-A0A354RCB1-F1
#
_entry.id   AF-A0A354RCB1-F1
#
_cell.length_a   1.000
_cell.length_b   1.000
_cell.length_c   1.000
_cell.angle_alpha   90.00
_cell.angle_beta   90.00
_cell.angle_gamma   90.00
#
_symmetry.space_group_name_H-M   'P 1'
#
loop_
_entity.id
_entity.type
_entity.pdbx_description
1 polymer ?
#
loop_
_entity_poly.entity_id
_entity_poly.type
_entity_poly.pdbx_seq_one_letter_code
_entity_poly.pdbx_strand_id
1 'polypeptide(L)'
;QYGSHPIGHGHPLLEDGTVAPYGALSFLPFTPKESIDAFEYMYRIPGLVGKYGLYDAYSYQTKAKGDQPWIAESYLGIDKGLVLLMFENYSTQLIWKLLHQNNHIRKGFEVLLFERKPDR
;
A
#
# COMPACT_ATOMS: atom_id res chain seq x y z
N GLN A 1 -21.85 2.01 -1.44
CA GLN A 1 -20.86 2.34 -0.40
C GLN A 1 -19.56 1.67 -0.81
N TYR A 2 -18.46 2.42 -0.89
CA TYR A 2 -17.15 1.92 -1.34
C TYR A 2 -16.26 1.66 -0.12
N GLY A 3 -15.54 0.53 -0.10
CA GLY A 3 -14.57 0.17 0.95
C GLY A 3 -15.15 -0.46 2.22
N SER A 4 -14.26 -1.02 3.05
CA SER A 4 -14.54 -1.56 4.38
C SER A 4 -14.77 -0.43 5.38
N HIS A 5 -15.68 -0.60 6.35
CA HIS A 5 -15.88 0.40 7.40
C HIS A 5 -14.62 0.48 8.31
N PRO A 6 -14.28 1.67 8.85
CA PRO A 6 -13.17 1.79 9.80
C PRO A 6 -13.42 0.91 11.03
N ILE A 7 -12.38 0.21 11.47
CA ILE A 7 -12.40 -0.61 12.69
C ILE A 7 -12.47 0.35 13.89
N GLY A 8 -13.49 0.20 14.74
CA GLY A 8 -13.72 1.06 15.91
C GLY A 8 -14.50 0.33 17.01
N HIS A 9 -14.59 0.94 18.20
CA HIS A 9 -15.30 0.34 19.33
C HIS A 9 -16.78 0.07 18.97
N GLY A 10 -17.18 -1.20 18.95
CA GLY A 10 -18.53 -1.63 18.58
C GLY A 10 -18.70 -2.12 17.13
N HIS A 11 -17.66 -2.09 16.30
CA HIS A 11 -17.71 -2.63 14.93
C HIS A 11 -16.88 -3.90 14.81
N PRO A 12 -17.48 -5.05 14.41
CA PRO A 12 -16.71 -6.26 14.16
C PRO A 12 -15.81 -6.06 12.94
N LEU A 13 -14.65 -6.72 12.94
CA LEU A 13 -13.82 -6.83 11.75
C LEU A 13 -14.62 -7.57 10.66
N LEU A 14 -14.87 -6.88 9.55
CA LEU A 14 -15.59 -7.43 8.41
C LEU A 14 -14.61 -7.65 7.26
N GLU A 15 -14.18 -8.90 7.12
CA GLU A 15 -13.41 -9.36 5.97
C GLU A 15 -14.39 -9.76 4.86
N ASP A 16 -14.68 -8.83 3.94
CA ASP A 16 -15.58 -9.07 2.80
C ASP A 16 -14.84 -9.59 1.56
N GLY A 17 -13.54 -9.90 1.70
CA GLY A 17 -12.68 -10.34 0.61
C GLY A 17 -12.28 -9.23 -0.35
N THR A 18 -12.37 -7.97 0.07
CA THR A 18 -11.78 -6.84 -0.65
C THR A 18 -10.27 -6.83 -0.45
N VAL A 19 -9.53 -6.80 -1.56
CA VAL A 19 -8.08 -6.66 -1.58
C VAL A 19 -7.75 -5.27 -2.12
N ALA A 20 -6.97 -4.51 -1.35
CA ALA A 20 -6.45 -3.21 -1.76
C ALA A 20 -5.00 -3.39 -2.25
N PRO A 21 -4.69 -3.16 -3.54
CA PRO A 21 -3.35 -3.37 -4.08
C PRO A 21 -2.25 -2.60 -3.34
N TYR A 22 -2.55 -1.39 -2.84
CA TYR A 22 -1.55 -0.58 -2.14
C TYR A 22 -0.94 -1.31 -0.93
N GLY A 23 -1.68 -2.21 -0.27
CA GLY A 23 -1.20 -2.95 0.89
C GLY A 23 0.03 -3.79 0.55
N ALA A 24 -0.05 -4.58 -0.52
CA ALA A 24 1.08 -5.39 -0.99
C ALA A 24 2.19 -4.53 -1.61
N LEU A 25 1.82 -3.54 -2.44
CA LEU A 25 2.80 -2.74 -3.17
C LEU A 25 3.60 -1.78 -2.27
N SER A 26 2.99 -1.23 -1.21
CA SER A 26 3.69 -0.35 -0.27
C SER A 26 4.70 -1.08 0.59
N PHE A 27 4.64 -2.41 0.65
CA PHE A 27 5.58 -3.25 1.39
C PHE A 27 6.83 -3.64 0.58
N LEU A 28 6.98 -3.14 -0.65
CA LEU A 28 8.10 -3.49 -1.54
C LEU A 28 9.50 -3.37 -0.90
N PRO A 29 9.82 -2.34 -0.08
CA PRO A 29 11.12 -2.28 0.62
C PRO A 29 11.35 -3.36 1.67
N PHE A 30 10.30 -4.05 2.13
CA PHE A 30 10.35 -5.01 3.22
C PHE A 30 10.15 -6.45 2.74
N THR A 31 9.22 -6.69 1.83
CA THR A 31 8.87 -8.01 1.27
C THR A 31 8.91 -7.98 -0.25
N PRO A 32 10.08 -7.70 -0.87
CA PRO A 32 10.14 -7.39 -2.29
C PRO A 32 9.64 -8.52 -3.18
N LYS A 33 9.96 -9.77 -2.84
CA LYS A 33 9.54 -10.94 -3.62
C LYS A 33 8.01 -11.05 -3.64
N GLU A 34 7.39 -11.08 -2.47
CA GLU A 34 5.95 -11.25 -2.30
C GLU A 34 5.18 -10.06 -2.89
N SER A 35 5.70 -8.83 -2.72
CA SER A 35 5.12 -7.62 -3.29
C SER A 35 5.17 -7.63 -4.82
N ILE A 36 6.26 -8.11 -5.43
CA ILE A 36 6.40 -8.24 -6.89
C ILE A 36 5.47 -9.35 -7.41
N ASP A 37 5.45 -10.53 -6.77
CA ASP A 37 4.56 -11.63 -7.14
C ASP A 37 3.08 -11.19 -7.10
N ALA A 38 2.69 -10.45 -6.06
CA ALA A 38 1.35 -9.89 -5.93
C ALA A 38 1.05 -8.84 -7.01
N PHE A 39 2.02 -7.97 -7.32
CA PHE A 39 1.88 -6.99 -8.40
C PHE A 39 1.68 -7.65 -9.76
N GLU A 40 2.50 -8.65 -10.11
CA GLU A 40 2.39 -9.38 -11.36
C GLU A 40 1.04 -10.09 -11.50
N TYR A 41 0.55 -10.69 -10.41
CA TYR A 41 -0.78 -11.29 -10.37
C TYR A 41 -1.88 -10.24 -10.62
N MET A 42 -1.86 -9.14 -9.85
CA MET A 42 -2.87 -8.08 -9.95
C MET A 42 -2.87 -7.42 -11.33
N TYR A 43 -1.71 -7.26 -11.96
CA TYR A 43 -1.59 -6.69 -13.30
C TYR A 43 -2.27 -7.54 -14.39
N ARG A 44 -2.48 -8.84 -14.13
CA ARG A 44 -3.18 -9.76 -15.03
C ARG A 44 -4.68 -9.83 -14.79
N ILE A 45 -5.20 -9.19 -13.73
CA ILE A 45 -6.64 -9.15 -13.45
C ILE A 45 -7.34 -8.25 -14.47
N PRO A 46 -8.28 -8.77 -15.28
CA PRO A 46 -9.00 -7.99 -16.28
C PRO A 46 -9.71 -6.78 -15.65
N GLY A 47 -9.50 -5.60 -16.21
CA GLY A 47 -10.12 -4.34 -15.75
C GLY A 47 -9.47 -3.69 -14.53
N LEU A 48 -8.54 -4.35 -13.82
CA LEU A 48 -7.94 -3.76 -12.62
C LEU A 48 -6.92 -2.66 -12.93
N VAL A 49 -6.30 -2.68 -14.11
CA VAL A 49 -5.35 -1.65 -14.54
C VAL A 49 -6.08 -0.54 -15.27
N GLY A 50 -6.05 0.67 -14.72
CA GLY A 50 -6.55 1.87 -15.37
C GLY A 50 -5.44 2.86 -15.76
N LYS A 51 -5.84 4.09 -16.07
CA LYS A 51 -4.95 5.17 -16.51
C LYS A 51 -3.74 5.44 -15.58
N TYR A 52 -3.90 5.26 -14.27
CA TYR A 52 -2.85 5.53 -13.26
C TYR A 52 -2.39 4.24 -12.55
N GLY A 53 -2.37 3.13 -13.28
CA GLY A 53 -2.02 1.79 -12.77
C GLY A 53 -3.21 1.10 -12.11
N LEU A 54 -2.93 0.19 -11.16
CA LEU A 54 -3.96 -0.60 -10.48
C LEU A 54 -5.02 0.27 -9.78
N TYR A 55 -6.30 -0.02 -9.95
CA TYR A 55 -7.37 0.65 -9.22
C TYR A 55 -7.33 0.35 -7.71
N ASP A 56 -8.14 1.07 -6.94
CA ASP A 56 -8.10 1.12 -5.47
C ASP A 56 -8.26 -0.24 -4.77
N ALA A 57 -9.16 -1.07 -5.31
CA ALA A 57 -9.49 -2.36 -4.73
C ALA A 57 -10.16 -3.30 -5.73
N TYR A 58 -10.11 -4.59 -5.42
CA TYR A 58 -10.91 -5.61 -6.09
C TYR A 58 -11.42 -6.67 -5.11
N SER A 59 -12.44 -7.44 -5.51
CA SER A 59 -12.91 -8.59 -4.72
C SER A 59 -13.49 -9.68 -5.61
N TYR A 60 -13.02 -10.91 -5.40
CA TYR A 60 -13.58 -12.13 -5.99
C TYR A 60 -14.62 -12.81 -5.10
N GLN A 61 -14.81 -12.33 -3.86
CA GLN A 61 -15.61 -13.04 -2.87
C GLN A 61 -17.03 -12.49 -2.78
N THR A 62 -17.26 -11.46 -1.98
CA THR A 62 -18.62 -10.99 -1.65
C THR A 62 -19.23 -10.06 -2.71
N LYS A 63 -18.43 -9.58 -3.67
CA LYS A 63 -18.83 -8.55 -4.64
C LYS A 63 -18.73 -8.99 -6.11
N ALA A 64 -18.20 -10.18 -6.36
CA ALA A 64 -17.97 -10.69 -7.72
C ALA A 64 -19.27 -10.91 -8.51
N LYS A 65 -19.16 -10.89 -9.83
CA LYS A 65 -20.22 -11.28 -10.77
C LYS A 65 -19.76 -12.50 -11.56
N GLY A 66 -20.10 -13.69 -11.05
CA GLY A 66 -19.52 -14.95 -11.56
C GLY A 66 -18.00 -14.96 -11.30
N ASP A 67 -17.22 -15.28 -12.34
CA ASP A 67 -15.75 -15.32 -12.25
C ASP A 67 -15.09 -13.93 -12.39
N GLN A 68 -15.88 -12.87 -12.58
CA GLN A 68 -15.36 -11.50 -12.71
C GLN A 68 -15.30 -10.82 -11.34
N PRO A 69 -14.14 -10.26 -10.95
CA PRO A 69 -14.05 -9.53 -9.70
C PRO A 69 -14.86 -8.23 -9.78
N TRP A 70 -15.36 -7.79 -8.64
CA TRP A 70 -15.70 -6.38 -8.50
C TRP A 70 -14.41 -5.56 -8.46
N ILE A 71 -14.42 -4.42 -9.14
CA ILE A 71 -13.29 -3.47 -9.17
C ILE A 71 -13.82 -2.10 -8.73
N ALA A 72 -13.11 -1.47 -7.80
CA ALA A 72 -13.34 -0.08 -7.44
C ALA A 72 -12.58 0.82 -8.41
N GLU A 73 -13.20 1.22 -9.53
CA GLU A 73 -12.60 2.07 -10.58
C GLU A 73 -12.32 3.53 -10.15
N SER A 74 -11.68 3.69 -8.99
CA SER A 74 -11.29 4.95 -8.37
C SER A 74 -9.81 4.94 -8.00
N TYR A 75 -9.28 6.12 -7.69
CA TYR A 75 -7.94 6.27 -7.16
C TYR A 75 -7.98 7.13 -5.91
N LEU A 76 -7.42 6.62 -4.81
CA LEU A 76 -7.19 7.42 -3.62
C LEU A 76 -5.75 7.94 -3.62
N GLY A 77 -5.59 9.25 -3.42
CA GLY A 77 -4.28 9.89 -3.42
C GLY A 77 -3.35 9.37 -2.31
N ILE A 78 -3.93 9.00 -1.16
CA ILE A 78 -3.19 8.42 -0.04
C ILE A 78 -2.59 7.05 -0.40
N ASP A 79 -3.35 6.22 -1.10
CA ASP A 79 -2.94 4.86 -1.49
C ASP A 79 -1.88 4.92 -2.60
N LYS A 80 -2.13 5.76 -3.61
CA LYS A 80 -1.21 5.97 -4.72
C LYS A 80 0.09 6.64 -4.30
N GLY A 81 -0.02 7.66 -3.45
CA GLY A 81 1.13 8.36 -2.90
C GLY A 81 2.02 7.42 -2.12
N LEU A 82 1.45 6.58 -1.26
CA LEU A 82 2.20 5.60 -0.49
C LEU A 82 2.94 4.60 -1.39
N VAL A 83 2.27 4.02 -2.39
CA VAL A 83 2.91 3.09 -3.34
C VAL A 83 4.08 3.74 -4.06
N LEU A 84 3.92 4.98 -4.54
CA LEU A 84 4.98 5.70 -5.24
C LEU A 84 6.20 5.94 -4.34
N LEU A 85 5.97 6.41 -3.11
CA LEU A 85 7.04 6.67 -2.14
C LEU A 85 7.81 5.40 -1.77
N MET A 86 7.09 4.28 -1.59
CA MET A 86 7.69 3.00 -1.22
C MET A 86 8.41 2.35 -2.39
N PHE A 87 7.91 2.51 -3.62
CA PHE A 87 8.63 2.09 -4.82
C PHE A 87 9.98 2.83 -4.96
N GLU A 88 9.97 4.16 -4.78
CA GLU A 88 11.21 4.94 -4.83
C GLU A 88 12.17 4.57 -3.69
N ASN A 89 11.64 4.29 -2.49
CA ASN A 89 12.46 3.83 -1.38
C ASN A 89 13.10 2.46 -1.62
N TYR A 90 12.37 1.54 -2.24
CA TYR A 90 12.91 0.25 -2.67
C TYR A 90 14.02 0.44 -3.73
N SER A 91 13.80 1.33 -4.70
CA SER A 91 14.72 1.55 -5.82
C SER A 91 16.03 2.23 -5.39
N THR A 92 15.94 3.38 -4.70
CA THR A 92 17.12 4.23 -4.44
C THR A 92 17.23 4.71 -2.99
N GLN A 93 16.19 4.47 -2.17
CA GLN A 93 16.02 5.04 -0.83
C GLN A 93 15.95 6.58 -0.80
N LEU A 94 15.64 7.25 -1.92
CA LEU A 94 15.66 8.72 -2.01
C LEU A 94 14.81 9.40 -0.91
N ILE A 95 13.57 8.95 -0.72
CA ILE A 95 12.65 9.60 0.24
C ILE A 95 13.17 9.45 1.66
N TRP A 96 13.62 8.26 2.06
CA TRP A 96 14.24 8.04 3.37
C TRP A 96 15.53 8.84 3.55
N LYS A 97 16.39 8.93 2.52
CA LYS A 97 17.61 9.74 2.57
C LYS A 97 17.28 11.22 2.82
N LEU A 98 16.32 11.79 2.08
CA LEU A 98 15.89 13.18 2.25
C LEU A 98 15.30 13.42 3.65
N LEU A 99 14.47 12.50 4.15
CA LEU A 99 13.87 12.60 5.48
C LEU A 99 14.95 12.60 6.59
N HIS A 100 15.91 11.70 6.52
CA HIS A 100 16.99 11.60 7.52
C HIS A 100 18.04 12.71 7.40
N GLN A 101 18.13 13.40 6.26
CA GLN A 101 18.98 14.59 6.10
C GLN A 101 18.38 15.84 6.75
N ASN A 102 17.08 15.86 7.03
CA ASN A 102 16.42 17.04 7.60
C ASN A 102 16.80 17.27 9.08
N ASN A 103 17.35 18.45 9.39
CA ASN A 103 17.81 18.79 10.74
C ASN A 103 16.68 18.78 11.80
N HIS A 104 15.45 19.16 11.44
CA HIS A 104 14.32 19.13 12.37
C HIS A 104 13.89 17.70 12.68
N ILE A 105 13.89 16.81 11.68
CA ILE A 105 13.60 15.39 11.87
C ILE A 105 14.65 14.75 12.77
N ARG A 106 15.94 15.01 12.51
CA ARG A 106 17.05 14.50 13.35
C ARG A 106 16.92 14.96 14.80
N LYS A 107 16.65 16.25 15.03
CA LYS A 107 16.37 16.78 16.36
C LYS A 107 15.17 16.09 17.02
N GLY A 108 14.12 15.80 16.24
CA GLY A 108 12.96 15.05 16.71
C GLY A 108 13.34 13.66 17.21
N PHE A 109 14.17 12.92 16.46
CA PHE A 109 14.67 11.62 16.88
C PHE A 109 15.48 11.69 18.19
N GLU A 110 16.36 12.70 18.33
CA GLU A 110 17.13 12.91 19.56
C GLU A 110 16.25 13.19 20.77
N VAL A 111 15.26 14.08 20.64
CA VAL A 111 14.32 14.44 21.72
C VAL A 111 13.48 13.23 22.15
N LEU A 112 13.12 12.37 21.20
CA LEU A 112 12.31 11.19 21.43
C LEU A 112 13.15 9.94 21.75
N LEU A 113 14.47 10.07 21.88
CA LEU A 113 15.41 8.97 22.17
C LEU A 113 15.33 7.81 21.16
N PHE A 114 15.06 8.11 19.88
CA PHE A 114 15.19 7.14 18.80
C PHE A 114 16.65 6.93 18.46
N GLU A 115 17.07 5.66 18.41
CA GLU A 115 18.44 5.28 18.07
C GLU A 115 18.47 4.55 16.73
N ARG A 116 19.42 4.92 15.87
CA ARG A 116 19.76 4.11 14.71
C ARG A 116 20.55 2.91 15.21
N LYS A 117 20.00 1.71 15.05
CA LYS A 117 20.79 0.49 15.23
C LYS A 117 21.92 0.47 14.18
N PRO A 118 23.17 0.17 14.57
CA PRO A 118 24.23 -0.09 13.61
C PRO A 118 23.81 -1.25 12.69
N ASP A 119 24.19 -1.15 11.43
CA ASP A 119 23.95 -2.23 10.45
C ASP A 119 24.67 -3.50 10.96
N ARG A 120 23.98 -4.66 10.92
CA ARG A 120 24.52 -5.96 11.32
C ARG A 120 25.50 -6.52 10.30
#